data_AF-A0A1F5PYU3-F1
#
_entry.id   AF-A0A1F5PYU3-F1
#
_cell.length_a   1.000
_cell.length_b   1.000
_cell.length_c   1.000
_cell.angle_alpha   90.00
_cell.angle_beta   90.00
_cell.angle_gamma   90.00
#
_symmetry.space_group_name_H-M   'P 1'
#
loop_
_entity.id
_entity.type
_entity.pdbx_description
1 polymer ?
#
loop_
_entity_poly.entity_id
_entity_poly.type
_entity_poly.pdbx_seq_one_letter_code
_entity_poly.pdbx_strand_id
1 'polypeptide(L)'
;MNALRLIFASSIAASLSVVFVVLITITAELNAPLKGLLTNLTGHHWVSKSILSFALYLVVLFLGYLFFRNVDARKVQRGIVFVLWSAVIGTAAILFFYTGHHVGWY
;
A
#
# COMPACT_ATOMS: atom_id res chain seq x y z
N MET A 1 -15.23 11.97 -17.93
CA MET A 1 -14.07 11.67 -17.04
C MET A 1 -12.88 11.32 -17.92
N ASN A 2 -11.67 11.76 -17.57
CA ASN A 2 -10.46 11.38 -18.31
C ASN A 2 -9.95 10.03 -17.78
N ALA A 3 -10.11 8.97 -18.58
CA ALA A 3 -9.77 7.60 -18.20
C ALA A 3 -8.27 7.42 -17.92
N LEU A 4 -7.40 7.96 -18.78
CA LEU A 4 -5.95 7.85 -18.60
C LEU A 4 -5.50 8.50 -17.29
N ARG A 5 -6.03 9.67 -16.97
CA ARG A 5 -5.77 10.35 -15.69
C ARG A 5 -6.19 9.50 -14.51
N LEU A 6 -7.38 8.90 -14.55
CA LEU A 6 -7.89 8.08 -13.46
C LEU A 6 -7.04 6.82 -13.25
N ILE A 7 -6.69 6.12 -14.33
CA ILE A 7 -5.85 4.92 -14.27
C ILE A 7 -4.46 5.25 -13.69
N PHE A 8 -3.84 6.34 -14.15
CA PHE A 8 -2.55 6.76 -13.62
C PHE A 8 -2.61 7.13 -12.14
N ALA A 9 -3.60 7.95 -11.73
CA ALA A 9 -3.79 8.31 -10.33
C ALA A 9 -4.05 7.08 -9.44
N SER A 10 -4.87 6.14 -9.91
CA SER A 10 -5.13 4.86 -9.25
C SER A 10 -3.88 3.99 -9.14
N SER A 11 -3.03 3.96 -10.17
CA SER A 11 -1.77 3.22 -10.14
C SER A 11 -0.82 3.75 -9.06
N ILE A 12 -0.71 5.08 -8.93
CA ILE A 12 0.09 5.71 -7.86
C ILE A 12 -0.52 5.43 -6.49
N ALA A 13 -1.84 5.58 -6.33
CA ALA A 13 -2.55 5.30 -5.09
C ALA A 13 -2.35 3.86 -4.63
N ALA A 14 -2.52 2.88 -5.53
CA ALA A 14 -2.31 1.48 -5.24
C ALA A 14 -0.85 1.19 -4.85
N SER A 15 0.12 1.78 -5.55
CA SER A 15 1.54 1.60 -5.23
C SER A 15 1.87 2.10 -3.82
N LEU A 16 1.39 3.29 -3.44
CA LEU A 16 1.58 3.83 -2.09
C LEU A 16 0.85 3.00 -1.04
N SER A 17 -0.35 2.50 -1.33
CA SER A 17 -1.06 1.57 -0.44
C SER A 17 -0.30 0.27 -0.22
N VAL A 18 0.34 -0.29 -1.25
CA VAL A 18 1.21 -1.47 -1.09
C VAL A 18 2.38 -1.16 -0.16
N VAL A 19 3.10 -0.05 -0.39
CA VAL A 19 4.20 0.37 0.50
C VAL A 19 3.72 0.54 1.94
N PHE A 20 2.59 1.21 2.13
CA PHE A 20 1.99 1.38 3.45
C PHE A 20 1.68 0.03 4.11
N VAL A 21 1.04 -0.91 3.39
CA VAL A 21 0.69 -2.24 3.90
C VAL A 21 1.94 -3.00 4.35
N VAL A 22 3.03 -2.96 3.57
CA VAL A 22 4.30 -3.59 3.94
C VAL A 22 4.84 -2.99 5.23
N LEU A 23 4.98 -1.67 5.28
CA LEU A 23 5.55 -0.97 6.43
C LEU A 23 4.72 -1.17 7.69
N ILE A 24 3.40 -0.99 7.62
CA ILE A 24 2.53 -1.13 8.80
C ILE A 24 2.43 -2.58 9.26
N THR A 25 2.57 -3.55 8.35
CA THR A 25 2.54 -4.97 8.72
C THR A 25 3.78 -5.34 9.51
N ILE A 26 4.97 -5.06 8.97
CA ILE A 26 6.24 -5.36 9.62
C ILE A 26 6.38 -4.59 10.94
N THR A 27 6.13 -3.28 10.92
CA THR A 27 6.30 -2.43 12.11
C THR A 27 5.35 -2.82 13.23
N ALA A 28 4.09 -3.13 12.92
CA ALA A 28 3.14 -3.56 13.96
C ALA A 28 3.48 -4.94 14.54
N GLU A 29 4.13 -5.82 13.78
CA GLU A 29 4.56 -7.11 14.33
C GLU A 29 5.76 -6.96 15.26
N LEU A 30 6.64 -5.99 14.99
CA LEU A 30 7.81 -5.70 15.82
C LEU A 30 7.50 -4.76 17.01
N ASN A 31 6.34 -4.10 17.03
CA ASN A 31 5.99 -3.10 18.03
C ASN A 31 4.63 -3.39 18.68
N ALA A 32 4.66 -3.98 19.90
CA ALA A 32 3.45 -4.34 20.65
C ALA A 32 2.51 -3.15 20.94
N PRO A 33 2.99 -1.95 21.35
CA PRO A 33 2.14 -0.77 21.50
C PRO A 33 1.36 -0.40 20.23
N LEU A 34 2.02 -0.39 19.07
CA LEU A 34 1.38 -0.11 17.79
C LEU A 34 0.32 -1.17 17.43
N LYS A 35 0.63 -2.45 17.66
CA LYS A 35 -0.35 -3.54 17.46
C LYS A 35 -1.57 -3.41 18.36
N GLY A 36 -1.36 -2.98 19.62
CA GLY A 36 -2.41 -2.67 20.58
C GLY A 36 -3.29 -1.51 20.11
N LEU A 37 -2.68 -0.39 19.69
CA LEU A 37 -3.40 0.76 19.14
C LEU A 37 -4.29 0.37 17.95
N LEU A 38 -3.74 -0.39 17.00
CA LEU A 38 -4.50 -0.89 15.84
C LEU A 38 -5.63 -1.85 16.26
N THR A 39 -5.43 -2.64 17.31
CA THR A 39 -6.49 -3.52 17.83
C THR A 39 -7.60 -2.70 18.50
N ASN A 40 -7.27 -1.64 19.23
CA ASN A 40 -8.24 -0.79 19.92
C ASN A 40 -9.17 -0.01 18.98
N LEU A 41 -8.73 0.27 17.74
CA LEU A 41 -9.54 1.00 16.76
C LEU A 41 -10.72 0.17 16.23
N THR A 42 -10.54 -1.13 16.00
CA THR A 42 -11.53 -1.97 15.30
C THR A 42 -11.73 -3.36 15.92
N GLY A 43 -11.17 -3.62 17.10
CA GLY A 43 -11.12 -4.95 17.73
C GLY A 43 -10.05 -5.89 17.16
N HIS A 44 -9.50 -5.59 15.98
CA HIS A 44 -8.52 -6.43 15.29
C HIS A 44 -7.53 -5.59 14.47
N HIS A 45 -6.23 -5.70 14.79
CA HIS A 45 -5.19 -4.92 14.13
C HIS A 45 -5.11 -5.13 12.60
N TRP A 46 -5.43 -6.32 12.09
CA TRP A 46 -5.42 -6.60 10.65
C TRP A 46 -6.58 -5.90 9.92
N VAL A 47 -7.74 -5.76 10.55
CA VAL A 47 -8.88 -4.99 10.02
C VAL A 47 -8.55 -3.50 9.98
N SER A 48 -7.96 -2.97 11.05
CA SER A 48 -7.51 -1.57 11.10
C SER A 48 -6.49 -1.22 10.00
N LYS A 49 -5.51 -2.10 9.75
CA LYS A 49 -4.57 -1.92 8.64
C LYS A 49 -5.27 -1.83 7.29
N SER A 50 -6.28 -2.69 7.04
CA SER A 50 -7.06 -2.67 5.80
C SER A 50 -7.85 -1.37 5.64
N ILE A 51 -8.54 -0.90 6.68
CA ILE A 51 -9.27 0.38 6.66
C ILE A 51 -8.32 1.55 6.38
N LEU A 52 -7.17 1.60 7.06
CA LEU A 52 -6.17 2.65 6.85
C LEU A 52 -5.59 2.61 5.42
N SER A 53 -5.32 1.42 4.89
CA SER A 53 -4.82 1.26 3.51
C SER A 53 -5.83 1.71 2.46
N PHE A 54 -7.12 1.46 2.70
CA PHE A 54 -8.23 1.88 1.84
C PHE A 54 -8.44 3.39 1.92
N ALA A 55 -8.43 3.96 3.12
CA ALA A 55 -8.49 5.41 3.31
C ALA A 55 -7.32 6.11 2.61
N LEU A 56 -6.10 5.60 2.76
CA LEU A 56 -4.92 6.10 2.05
C LEU A 56 -5.10 6.02 0.53
N TYR A 57 -5.59 4.89 0.02
CA TYR A 57 -5.87 4.72 -1.41
C TYR A 57 -6.83 5.79 -1.91
N LEU A 58 -7.97 5.99 -1.23
CA LEU A 58 -8.97 6.99 -1.63
C LEU A 58 -8.40 8.41 -1.59
N VAL A 59 -7.66 8.77 -0.55
CA VAL A 59 -7.04 10.09 -0.42
C VAL A 59 -6.04 10.32 -1.55
N VAL A 60 -5.12 9.38 -1.80
CA VAL A 60 -4.12 9.53 -2.87
C VAL A 60 -4.77 9.52 -4.24
N LEU A 61 -5.79 8.67 -4.47
CA LEU A 61 -6.53 8.64 -5.73
C LEU A 61 -7.21 10.00 -5.99
N PHE A 62 -7.90 10.54 -4.98
CA PHE A 62 -8.59 11.82 -5.09
C PHE A 62 -7.61 12.96 -5.38
N LEU A 63 -6.53 13.06 -4.60
CA LEU A 63 -5.49 14.08 -4.79
C LEU A 63 -4.80 13.91 -6.15
N GLY A 64 -4.42 12.68 -6.51
CA GLY A 64 -3.79 12.38 -7.80
C GLY A 64 -4.69 12.73 -8.99
N TYR A 65 -5.98 12.44 -8.91
CA TYR A 65 -6.93 12.82 -9.97
C TYR A 65 -7.11 14.34 -10.09
N LEU A 66 -7.04 15.08 -8.98
CA LEU A 66 -7.14 16.54 -8.96
C LEU A 66 -5.89 17.22 -9.54
N PHE A 67 -4.70 16.74 -9.17
CA PHE A 67 -3.43 17.39 -9.48
C PHE A 67 -2.76 16.89 -10.76
N PHE A 68 -2.87 15.61 -11.12
CA PHE A 68 -2.22 15.10 -12.33
C PHE A 68 -2.97 15.53 -13.59
N ARG A 69 -2.31 16.35 -14.41
CA ARG A 69 -2.82 16.79 -15.72
C ARG A 69 -1.91 16.27 -16.84
N ASN A 70 -2.41 16.27 -18.07
CA ASN A 70 -1.66 15.85 -19.26
C ASN A 70 -1.03 14.45 -19.10
N VAL A 71 -1.88 13.50 -18.70
CA VAL A 71 -1.52 12.08 -18.58
C VAL A 71 -1.68 11.43 -19.95
N ASP A 72 -0.57 10.92 -20.50
CA ASP A 72 -0.52 10.16 -21.74
C ASP A 72 -0.46 8.64 -21.47
N ALA A 73 -0.57 7.86 -22.53
CA ALA A 73 -0.52 6.40 -22.44
C ALA A 73 0.81 5.86 -21.89
N ARG A 74 1.93 6.57 -22.10
CA ARG A 74 3.26 6.14 -21.64
C ARG A 74 3.40 6.32 -20.13
N LYS A 75 2.85 7.38 -19.55
CA LYS A 75 2.75 7.59 -18.10
C LYS A 75 1.87 6.53 -17.46
N VAL A 76 0.72 6.23 -18.06
CA VAL A 76 -0.17 5.15 -17.59
C VAL A 76 0.56 3.81 -17.57
N GLN A 77 1.23 3.43 -18.67
CA GLN A 77 2.00 2.19 -18.77
C GLN A 77 3.06 2.11 -17.66
N ARG A 78 3.83 3.18 -17.42
CA ARG A 78 4.81 3.24 -16.34
C ARG A 78 4.18 3.10 -14.96
N GLY A 79 3.02 3.74 -14.73
CA GLY A 79 2.26 3.60 -13.49
C GLY A 79 1.82 2.16 -13.23
N ILE A 80 1.32 1.48 -14.26
CA ILE A 80 0.91 0.06 -14.17
C ILE A 80 2.12 -0.83 -13.88
N VAL A 81 3.23 -0.64 -14.57
CA VAL A 81 4.47 -1.41 -14.31
C VAL A 81 4.97 -1.15 -12.89
N PHE A 82 4.88 0.09 -12.41
CA PHE A 82 5.30 0.45 -11.07
C PHE A 82 4.44 -0.20 -9.98
N VAL A 83 3.11 -0.26 -10.15
CA VAL A 83 2.24 -0.95 -9.18
C VAL A 83 2.48 -2.46 -9.18
N LEU A 84 2.72 -3.07 -10.35
CA LEU A 84 3.05 -4.49 -10.45
C LEU A 84 4.35 -4.81 -9.71
N TRP A 85 5.41 -4.04 -9.94
CA TRP A 85 6.67 -4.21 -9.21
C TRP A 85 6.52 -3.94 -7.72
N SER A 86 5.75 -2.92 -7.34
CA SER A 86 5.46 -2.63 -5.92
C SER A 86 4.78 -3.83 -5.25
N ALA A 87 3.80 -4.45 -5.91
CA ALA A 87 3.12 -5.64 -5.41
C ALA A 87 4.09 -6.82 -5.27
N VAL A 88 4.88 -7.13 -6.30
CA VAL A 88 5.87 -8.23 -6.25
C VAL A 88 6.88 -8.02 -5.12
N ILE A 89 7.47 -6.83 -5.04
CA ILE A 89 8.46 -6.50 -4.00
C ILE A 89 7.81 -6.52 -2.62
N GLY A 90 6.60 -5.97 -2.47
CA GLY A 90 5.88 -5.94 -1.21
C GLY A 90 5.49 -7.33 -0.71
N THR A 91 5.00 -8.20 -1.60
CA THR A 91 4.74 -9.61 -1.29
C THR A 91 6.02 -10.33 -0.87
N ALA A 92 7.11 -10.16 -1.63
CA ALA A 92 8.40 -10.76 -1.28
C ALA A 92 8.92 -10.26 0.08
N ALA A 93 8.77 -8.97 0.39
CA ALA A 93 9.18 -8.40 1.66
C ALA A 93 8.41 -8.98 2.85
N ILE A 94 7.08 -9.06 2.77
CA ILE A 94 6.25 -9.64 3.85
C ILE A 94 6.52 -11.15 3.99
N LEU A 95 6.68 -11.87 2.88
CA LEU A 95 6.98 -13.29 2.89
C LEU A 95 8.34 -13.55 3.54
N PHE A 96 9.39 -12.84 3.09
CA PHE A 96 10.71 -12.92 3.69
C PHE A 96 10.65 -12.58 5.18
N PHE A 97 9.85 -11.57 5.55
CA PHE A 97 9.71 -11.17 6.94
C PHE A 97 9.16 -12.31 7.82
N TYR A 98 8.05 -12.92 7.42
CA TYR A 98 7.45 -13.99 8.21
C TYR A 98 8.25 -15.29 8.15
N THR A 99 8.80 -15.66 6.99
CA THR A 99 9.63 -16.87 6.85
C THR A 99 10.92 -16.72 7.65
N GLY A 100 11.65 -15.61 7.50
CA GLY A 100 12.89 -15.36 8.21
C GLY A 100 12.71 -15.34 9.73
N HIS A 101 11.64 -14.70 10.20
CA HIS A 101 11.29 -14.71 11.61
C HIS A 101 10.95 -16.11 12.13
N HIS A 102 10.22 -16.92 11.35
CA HIS A 102 9.83 -18.26 11.76
C HIS A 102 11.02 -19.25 11.81
N VAL A 103 11.99 -19.12 10.90
CA VAL A 103 13.19 -19.99 10.87
C VAL A 103 14.34 -19.46 11.73
N GLY A 104 14.16 -18.34 12.42
CA GLY A 104 15.14 -17.77 13.34
C GLY A 104 16.34 -17.08 12.67
N TRP A 105 16.18 -16.54 11.47
CA TRP A 105 17.23 -15.73 10.84
C TRP A 105 17.46 -14.40 11.58
N TYR A 106 16.45 -13.92 12.30
CA TYR A 106 16.49 -12.75 13.18
C TYR A 106 15.32 -12.76 14.17
#